data_AF-A0A316EDC7-F1
#
_entry.id   AF-A0A316EDC7-F1
#
_cell.length_a   1.000
_cell.length_b   1.000
_cell.length_c   1.000
_cell.angle_alpha   90.00
_cell.angle_beta   90.00
_cell.angle_gamma   90.00
#
_symmetry.space_group_name_H-M   'P 1'
#
loop_
_entity.id
_entity.type
_entity.pdbx_description
1 polymer ?
#
loop_
_entity_poly.entity_id
_entity_poly.type
_entity_poly.pdbx_seq_one_letter_code
_entity_poly.pdbx_strand_id
1 'polypeptide(L)'
;MKNVFLIFLVSSLFSVQAQELQIHEIKLTDTILKNTISDYIKETKQNFPEFNSVGYIKVSIKSVNKPYLGKNLKRVYKIEDAGIEVLDKSEDWWYPNYYTHIDTKLVIIYNKTINDVFDIKYSKKSKRKFRRILEDYLPPKKKFKFRDFEGNGKTITEIFRHPTYLGSESYGIILEVYWKTHEIRKATHYD
;
A
#
# COMPACT_ATOMS: atom_id res chain seq x y z
N MET A 1 52.34 -6.74 -38.19
CA MET A 1 51.30 -7.64 -37.65
C MET A 1 51.23 -7.44 -36.14
N LYS A 2 50.03 -7.55 -35.55
CA LYS A 2 49.71 -7.46 -34.10
C LYS A 2 49.36 -6.06 -33.55
N ASN A 3 48.28 -5.48 -34.07
CA ASN A 3 47.45 -4.53 -33.31
C ASN A 3 46.06 -5.16 -33.13
N VAL A 4 45.98 -6.20 -32.29
CA VAL A 4 44.73 -6.90 -31.93
C VAL A 4 44.64 -6.89 -30.41
N PHE A 5 44.43 -5.71 -29.81
CA PHE A 5 44.26 -5.61 -28.37
C PHE A 5 43.36 -4.43 -27.95
N LEU A 6 42.36 -4.10 -28.77
CA LEU A 6 41.47 -2.98 -28.50
C LEU A 6 39.99 -3.29 -28.79
N ILE A 7 39.54 -4.51 -28.48
CA ILE A 7 38.12 -4.90 -28.59
C ILE A 7 37.54 -5.44 -27.26
N PHE A 8 38.33 -5.48 -26.17
CA PHE A 8 37.87 -6.02 -24.89
C PHE A 8 37.38 -4.98 -23.86
N LEU A 9 37.23 -3.70 -24.24
CA LEU A 9 36.92 -2.61 -23.31
C LEU A 9 35.57 -1.91 -23.56
N VAL A 10 34.67 -2.50 -24.35
CA VAL A 10 33.36 -1.89 -24.69
C VAL A 10 32.16 -2.64 -24.09
N SER A 11 32.35 -3.86 -23.57
CA SER A 11 31.24 -4.68 -23.06
C SER A 11 30.93 -4.51 -21.56
N SER A 12 31.71 -3.73 -20.80
CA SER A 12 31.46 -3.50 -19.36
C SER A 12 30.56 -2.29 -19.05
N LEU A 13 30.06 -1.56 -20.06
CA LEU A 13 29.30 -0.32 -19.87
C LEU A 13 27.78 -0.47 -19.84
N PHE A 14 27.23 -1.70 -19.95
CA PHE A 14 25.78 -1.90 -20.06
C PHE A 14 25.13 -2.75 -18.97
N SER A 15 25.73 -2.89 -17.78
CA SER A 15 24.93 -3.24 -16.61
C SER A 15 24.39 -1.97 -15.95
N VAL A 16 23.47 -1.29 -16.63
CA VAL A 16 22.53 -0.41 -15.92
C VAL A 16 21.68 -1.37 -15.10
N GLN A 17 22.09 -1.64 -13.85
CA GLN A 17 21.26 -2.37 -12.91
C GLN A 17 19.96 -1.57 -12.81
N ALA A 18 18.88 -2.14 -13.34
CA ALA A 18 17.53 -1.63 -13.11
C ALA A 18 17.41 -1.39 -11.61
N GLN A 19 17.27 -0.14 -11.21
CA GLN A 19 17.42 0.26 -9.82
C GLN A 19 16.23 -0.31 -9.05
N GLU A 20 16.44 -1.43 -8.36
CA GLU A 20 15.40 -2.04 -7.54
C GLU A 20 14.94 -1.02 -6.51
N LEU A 21 13.65 -0.66 -6.57
CA LEU A 21 13.10 0.38 -5.71
C LEU A 21 13.00 -0.14 -4.28
N GLN A 22 13.15 0.80 -3.33
CA GLN A 22 12.89 0.54 -1.93
C GLN A 22 11.56 1.19 -1.53
N ILE A 23 10.88 0.52 -0.61
CA ILE A 23 9.65 1.01 0.01
C ILE A 23 10.10 1.89 1.18
N HIS A 24 9.89 3.20 1.04
CA HIS A 24 10.40 4.19 1.98
C HIS A 24 9.31 4.65 2.94
N GLU A 25 9.71 4.84 4.19
CA GLU A 25 8.94 5.65 5.11
C GLU A 25 9.05 7.11 4.68
N ILE A 26 7.93 7.83 4.67
CA ILE A 26 7.90 9.26 4.40
C ILE A 26 7.31 10.01 5.59
N LYS A 27 7.68 11.28 5.73
CA LYS A 27 6.97 12.22 6.59
C LYS A 27 5.89 12.91 5.76
N LEU A 28 4.62 12.66 6.07
CA LEU A 28 3.52 13.32 5.37
C LEU A 28 3.43 14.80 5.82
N THR A 29 3.76 15.71 4.91
CA THR A 29 3.75 17.17 5.16
C THR A 29 2.45 17.86 4.73
N ASP A 30 1.66 17.22 3.88
CA ASP A 30 0.34 17.71 3.46
C ASP A 30 -0.63 17.66 4.66
N THR A 31 -0.92 18.82 5.24
CA THR A 31 -1.73 18.94 6.45
C THR A 31 -3.19 18.54 6.21
N ILE A 32 -3.74 18.80 5.03
CA ILE A 32 -5.13 18.46 4.70
C ILE A 32 -5.28 16.94 4.63
N LEU A 33 -4.40 16.27 3.87
CA LEU A 33 -4.43 14.81 3.75
C LEU A 33 -4.15 14.16 5.10
N LYS A 34 -3.16 14.65 5.85
CA LYS A 34 -2.81 14.14 7.18
C LYS A 34 -3.98 14.24 8.15
N ASN A 35 -4.65 15.40 8.24
CA ASN A 35 -5.79 15.60 9.12
C ASN A 35 -6.98 14.73 8.70
N THR A 36 -7.25 14.64 7.39
CA THR A 36 -8.32 13.78 6.86
C THR A 36 -8.10 12.32 7.23
N ILE A 37 -6.87 11.81 7.13
CA ILE A 37 -6.54 10.45 7.53
C ILE A 37 -6.68 10.27 9.06
N SER A 38 -6.22 11.23 9.86
CA SER A 38 -6.35 11.17 11.32
C SER A 38 -7.82 11.15 11.75
N ASP A 39 -8.67 11.97 11.15
CA ASP A 39 -10.09 12.02 11.47
C ASP A 39 -10.80 10.72 11.04
N TYR A 40 -10.46 10.20 9.86
CA TYR A 40 -10.95 8.90 9.41
C TYR A 40 -10.53 7.77 10.37
N ILE A 41 -9.27 7.73 10.83
CA ILE A 41 -8.81 6.75 11.83
C ILE A 41 -9.63 6.83 13.13
N LYS A 42 -9.93 8.04 13.61
CA LYS A 42 -10.74 8.22 14.83
C LYS A 42 -12.17 7.70 14.64
N GLU A 43 -12.78 8.03 13.50
CA GLU A 43 -14.13 7.58 13.14
C GLU A 43 -14.18 6.04 13.02
N THR A 44 -13.23 5.43 12.30
CA THR A 44 -13.14 3.97 12.17
C THR A 44 -12.94 3.29 13.53
N LYS A 45 -12.12 3.84 14.43
CA LYS A 45 -11.92 3.29 15.79
C LYS A 45 -13.18 3.34 16.65
N GLN A 46 -14.03 4.35 16.46
CA GLN A 46 -15.30 4.47 17.17
C GLN A 46 -16.31 3.43 16.67
N ASN A 47 -16.36 3.22 15.36
CA ASN A 47 -17.30 2.29 14.74
C ASN A 47 -16.85 0.82 14.83
N PHE A 48 -15.53 0.59 14.86
CA PHE A 48 -14.90 -0.74 14.87
C PHE A 48 -13.75 -0.77 15.89
N PRO A 49 -14.04 -1.06 17.18
CA PRO A 49 -13.04 -1.03 18.25
C PRO A 49 -11.81 -1.94 18.01
N GLU A 50 -11.96 -3.04 17.29
CA GLU A 50 -10.86 -3.93 16.89
C GLU A 50 -9.84 -3.23 16.01
N PHE A 51 -10.26 -2.20 15.26
CA PHE A 51 -9.35 -1.34 14.52
C PHE A 51 -8.41 -0.57 15.45
N ASN A 52 -8.53 -0.61 16.78
CA ASN A 52 -7.47 -0.08 17.65
C ASN A 52 -6.20 -0.94 17.62
N SER A 53 -6.35 -2.27 17.56
CA SER A 53 -5.24 -3.22 17.70
C SER A 53 -4.78 -3.80 16.37
N VAL A 54 -5.65 -3.89 15.37
CA VAL A 54 -5.34 -4.46 14.05
C VAL A 54 -5.80 -3.54 12.92
N GLY A 55 -5.34 -3.80 11.71
CA GLY A 55 -5.65 -3.04 10.50
C GLY A 55 -4.75 -1.83 10.29
N TYR A 56 -4.71 -1.40 9.03
CA TYR A 56 -3.93 -0.26 8.53
C TYR A 56 -4.79 0.56 7.56
N ILE A 57 -4.32 1.76 7.22
CA ILE A 57 -4.98 2.63 6.25
C ILE A 57 -4.32 2.51 4.89
N LYS A 58 -5.12 2.32 3.84
CA LYS A 58 -4.69 2.35 2.44
C LYS A 58 -5.06 3.70 1.82
N VAL A 59 -4.07 4.37 1.26
CA VAL A 59 -4.25 5.62 0.51
C VAL A 59 -3.87 5.37 -0.94
N SER A 60 -4.84 5.42 -1.83
CA SER A 60 -4.62 5.34 -3.27
C SER A 60 -4.69 6.71 -3.92
N ILE A 61 -3.60 7.17 -4.54
CA ILE A 61 -3.58 8.34 -5.41
C ILE A 61 -4.14 7.91 -6.77
N LYS A 62 -5.38 8.31 -7.07
CA LYS A 62 -6.12 7.84 -8.27
C LYS A 62 -5.84 8.70 -9.51
N SER A 63 -5.60 9.99 -9.32
CA SER A 63 -5.29 10.91 -10.41
C SER A 63 -4.48 12.08 -9.90
N VAL A 64 -3.48 12.46 -10.70
CA VAL A 64 -2.80 13.74 -10.62
C VAL A 64 -3.20 14.50 -11.88
N ASN A 65 -3.89 15.63 -11.72
CA ASN A 65 -4.13 16.61 -12.78
C ASN A 65 -4.77 16.05 -14.07
N LYS A 66 -5.93 15.39 -13.98
CA LYS A 66 -6.75 15.15 -15.18
C LYS A 66 -7.44 16.48 -15.57
N PRO A 67 -7.28 16.99 -16.80
CA PRO A 67 -7.99 18.18 -17.29
C PRO A 67 -9.50 17.95 -17.54
N TYR A 68 -10.08 16.92 -16.93
CA TYR A 68 -11.47 16.56 -17.14
C TYR A 68 -12.39 17.54 -16.40
N LEU A 69 -13.22 18.24 -17.19
CA LEU A 69 -14.46 18.91 -16.77
C LEU A 69 -14.35 20.27 -16.06
N GLY A 70 -13.53 21.20 -16.56
CA GLY A 70 -13.64 22.63 -16.24
C GLY A 70 -13.41 23.02 -14.76
N LYS A 71 -13.04 22.07 -13.90
CA LYS A 71 -12.72 22.27 -12.48
C LYS A 71 -11.23 22.03 -12.29
N ASN A 72 -10.57 22.92 -11.56
CA ASN A 72 -9.12 22.84 -11.31
C ASN A 72 -8.78 21.74 -10.28
N LEU A 73 -9.12 20.48 -10.55
CA LEU A 73 -8.87 19.35 -9.66
C LEU A 73 -7.38 18.99 -9.68
N LYS A 74 -6.72 19.14 -8.53
CA LYS A 74 -5.27 18.92 -8.37
C LYS A 74 -4.95 17.44 -8.13
N ARG A 75 -5.64 16.82 -7.17
CA ARG A 75 -5.41 15.43 -6.73
C ARG A 75 -6.67 14.78 -6.19
N VAL A 76 -6.79 13.46 -6.39
CA VAL A 76 -7.82 12.61 -5.80
C VAL A 76 -7.18 11.49 -5.00
N TYR A 77 -7.53 11.39 -3.72
CA TYR A 77 -7.11 10.31 -2.83
C TYR A 77 -8.32 9.45 -2.48
N LYS A 78 -8.19 8.13 -2.62
CA LYS A 78 -9.10 7.16 -1.98
C LYS A 78 -8.43 6.71 -0.68
N ILE A 79 -9.11 6.91 0.45
CA ILE A 79 -8.63 6.53 1.78
C ILE A 79 -9.57 5.44 2.28
N GLU A 80 -9.02 4.29 2.61
CA GLU A 80 -9.79 3.10 2.99
C GLU A 80 -9.12 2.47 4.19
N ASP A 81 -9.91 1.95 5.12
CA ASP A 81 -9.40 0.94 6.01
C ASP A 81 -9.20 -0.34 5.21
N ALA A 82 -8.04 -0.97 5.40
CA ALA A 82 -7.79 -2.27 4.82
C ALA A 82 -7.92 -3.30 5.94
N GLY A 83 -8.77 -4.27 5.69
CA GLY A 83 -8.80 -5.51 6.44
C GLY A 83 -7.53 -6.34 6.24
N ILE A 84 -7.65 -7.62 6.56
CA ILE A 84 -6.53 -8.58 6.63
C ILE A 84 -6.12 -9.03 5.22
N GLU A 85 -5.55 -8.12 4.42
CA GLU A 85 -4.97 -8.47 3.13
C GLU A 85 -3.55 -9.00 3.33
N VAL A 86 -3.37 -10.29 3.06
CA VAL A 86 -2.04 -10.91 3.05
C VAL A 86 -1.40 -10.60 1.71
N LEU A 87 -0.38 -9.74 1.69
CA LEU A 87 0.35 -9.43 0.47
C LEU A 87 0.93 -10.71 -0.14
N ASP A 88 0.71 -10.90 -1.44
CA ASP A 88 1.45 -11.91 -2.18
C ASP A 88 2.94 -11.55 -2.16
N LYS A 89 3.78 -12.57 -1.96
CA LYS A 89 5.22 -12.42 -1.84
C LYS A 89 5.90 -12.20 -3.19
N SER A 90 5.31 -12.71 -4.29
CA SER A 90 5.91 -12.61 -5.63
C SER A 90 5.61 -11.27 -6.27
N GLU A 91 4.37 -10.82 -6.19
CA GLU A 91 3.82 -9.74 -6.99
C GLU A 91 4.17 -8.33 -6.47
N ASP A 92 4.78 -7.50 -7.32
CA ASP A 92 5.19 -6.13 -6.98
C ASP A 92 4.01 -5.18 -6.74
N TRP A 93 2.89 -5.37 -7.44
CA TRP A 93 1.73 -4.48 -7.38
C TRP A 93 1.02 -4.47 -6.01
N TRP A 94 1.27 -5.49 -5.18
CA TRP A 94 0.81 -5.53 -3.79
C TRP A 94 1.56 -4.57 -2.87
N TYR A 95 2.78 -4.15 -3.23
CA TYR A 95 3.63 -3.33 -2.37
C TYR A 95 3.37 -1.83 -2.61
N PRO A 96 3.29 -1.01 -1.54
CA PRO A 96 3.05 0.42 -1.70
C PRO A 96 4.32 1.15 -2.14
N ASN A 97 4.14 2.32 -2.73
CA ASN A 97 5.24 3.22 -3.05
C ASN A 97 5.89 3.77 -1.79
N TYR A 98 5.06 4.12 -0.80
CA TYR A 98 5.50 4.72 0.46
C TYR A 98 4.65 4.23 1.63
N TYR A 99 5.17 4.41 2.84
CA TYR A 99 4.38 4.29 4.06
C TYR A 99 4.70 5.41 5.05
N THR A 100 3.82 5.60 6.01
CA THR A 100 4.03 6.52 7.13
C THR A 100 3.21 6.06 8.32
N HIS A 101 3.39 6.75 9.45
CA HIS A 101 2.62 6.53 10.66
C HIS A 101 1.80 7.79 10.95
N ILE A 102 0.49 7.62 11.09
CA ILE A 102 -0.42 8.68 11.55
C ILE A 102 -1.15 8.14 12.77
N ASP A 103 -1.04 8.89 13.87
CA ASP A 103 -1.48 8.48 15.19
C ASP A 103 -0.83 7.14 15.59
N THR A 104 -1.60 6.06 15.67
CA THR A 104 -1.12 4.70 16.00
C THR A 104 -1.25 3.72 14.84
N LYS A 105 -1.44 4.23 13.62
CA LYS A 105 -1.73 3.41 12.45
C LYS A 105 -0.68 3.53 11.38
N LEU A 106 -0.36 2.39 10.78
CA LEU A 106 0.33 2.33 9.52
C LEU A 106 -0.58 2.88 8.43
N VAL A 107 -0.04 3.80 7.63
CA VAL A 107 -0.68 4.34 6.46
C VAL A 107 0.19 3.98 5.27
N ILE A 108 -0.38 3.20 4.35
CA ILE A 108 0.32 2.73 3.15
C ILE A 108 -0.20 3.49 1.93
N ILE A 109 0.71 3.95 1.08
CA ILE A 109 0.39 4.90 0.02
C ILE A 109 0.76 4.29 -1.32
N TYR A 110 -0.26 4.09 -2.16
CA TYR A 110 -0.14 3.65 -3.54
C TYR A 110 -0.31 4.84 -4.47
N ASN A 111 0.63 4.99 -5.40
CA ASN A 111 0.51 5.89 -6.52
C ASN A 111 0.21 5.07 -7.77
N LYS A 112 -1.07 4.91 -8.06
CA LYS A 112 -1.54 4.12 -9.20
C LYS A 112 -0.93 4.64 -10.51
N THR A 113 -0.82 5.96 -10.67
CA THR A 113 -0.22 6.55 -11.88
C THR A 113 1.24 6.15 -12.05
N ILE A 114 2.04 6.12 -10.99
CA ILE A 114 3.44 5.67 -11.10
C ILE A 114 3.47 4.18 -11.41
N ASN A 115 2.65 3.37 -10.74
CA ASN A 115 2.63 1.90 -10.94
C ASN A 115 2.13 1.49 -12.34
N ASP A 116 1.19 2.25 -12.92
CA ASP A 116 0.65 1.96 -14.25
C ASP A 116 1.62 2.38 -15.37
N VAL A 117 2.40 3.45 -15.14
CA VAL A 117 3.33 4.02 -16.14
C VAL A 117 4.72 3.37 -16.07
N PHE A 118 5.17 3.04 -14.87
CA PHE A 118 6.48 2.46 -14.63
C PHE A 118 6.32 1.03 -14.11
N ASP A 119 7.00 0.06 -14.73
CA ASP A 119 7.08 -1.31 -14.22
C ASP A 119 7.96 -1.37 -12.96
N ILE A 120 7.41 -0.90 -11.84
CA ILE A 120 8.11 -0.83 -10.56
C ILE A 120 8.42 -2.25 -10.09
N LYS A 121 9.72 -2.52 -9.91
CA LYS A 121 10.22 -3.72 -9.26
C LYS A 121 10.85 -3.38 -7.92
N TYR A 122 10.36 -3.99 -6.85
CA TYR A 122 10.94 -3.87 -5.52
C TYR A 122 11.92 -5.01 -5.24
N SER A 123 13.03 -4.66 -4.60
CA SER A 123 13.98 -5.66 -4.13
C SER A 123 13.32 -6.65 -3.16
N LYS A 124 13.74 -7.92 -3.18
CA LYS A 124 13.30 -8.94 -2.21
C LYS A 124 13.52 -8.48 -0.76
N LYS A 125 14.62 -7.75 -0.52
CA LYS A 125 14.96 -7.17 0.78
C LYS A 125 13.95 -6.11 1.21
N SER A 126 13.57 -5.20 0.30
CA SER A 126 12.53 -4.19 0.55
C SER A 126 11.18 -4.83 0.85
N LYS A 127 10.73 -5.77 0.01
CA LYS A 127 9.48 -6.54 0.22
C LYS A 127 9.45 -7.23 1.58
N ARG A 128 10.57 -7.84 1.99
CA ARG A 128 10.69 -8.51 3.31
C ARG A 128 10.65 -7.51 4.46
N LYS A 129 11.33 -6.37 4.34
CA LYS A 129 11.34 -5.31 5.36
C LYS A 129 9.92 -4.78 5.56
N PHE A 130 9.24 -4.43 4.48
CA PHE A 130 7.88 -3.89 4.54
C PHE A 130 6.88 -4.90 5.13
N ARG A 131 6.96 -6.18 4.76
CA ARG A 131 6.09 -7.22 5.35
C ARG A 131 6.23 -7.32 6.86
N ARG A 132 7.44 -7.18 7.42
CA ARG A 132 7.63 -7.18 8.87
C ARG A 132 6.92 -6.00 9.54
N ILE A 133 7.01 -4.82 8.92
CA ILE A 133 6.30 -3.64 9.41
C ILE A 133 4.79 -3.88 9.37
N LEU A 134 4.28 -4.43 8.26
CA LEU A 134 2.87 -4.71 8.10
C LEU A 134 2.35 -5.77 9.10
N GLU A 135 3.17 -6.79 9.41
CA GLU A 135 2.80 -7.89 10.33
C GLU A 135 2.41 -7.39 11.72
N ASP A 136 2.96 -6.27 12.19
CA ASP A 136 2.61 -5.66 13.49
C ASP A 136 1.18 -5.09 13.51
N TYR A 137 0.59 -4.86 12.34
CA TYR A 137 -0.78 -4.34 12.17
C TYR A 137 -1.76 -5.42 11.74
N LEU A 138 -1.32 -6.68 11.59
CA LEU A 138 -2.19 -7.80 11.24
C LEU A 138 -2.56 -8.61 12.50
N PRO A 139 -3.72 -9.28 12.50
CA PRO A 139 -4.06 -10.20 13.57
C PRO A 139 -3.01 -11.31 13.74
N PRO A 140 -2.89 -11.89 14.94
CA PRO A 140 -1.98 -12.99 15.17
C PRO A 140 -2.30 -14.18 14.25
N LYS A 141 -1.25 -14.83 13.77
CA LYS A 141 -1.37 -16.07 13.00
C LYS A 141 -1.86 -17.19 13.90
N LYS A 142 -2.90 -17.91 13.48
CA LYS A 142 -3.37 -19.13 14.16
C LYS A 142 -2.90 -20.36 13.39
N LYS A 143 -2.56 -21.40 14.15
CA LYS A 143 -2.21 -22.71 13.62
C LYS A 143 -3.45 -23.59 13.66
N PHE A 144 -3.91 -24.02 12.50
CA PHE A 144 -4.99 -24.99 12.36
C PHE A 144 -4.37 -26.35 12.10
N LYS A 145 -4.76 -27.34 12.91
CA LYS A 145 -4.40 -28.74 12.69
C LYS A 145 -5.65 -29.45 12.19
N PHE A 146 -5.55 -30.11 11.05
CA PHE A 146 -6.62 -30.95 10.52
C PHE A 146 -6.01 -32.23 9.97
N ARG A 147 -6.84 -33.26 9.79
CA ARG A 147 -6.45 -34.46 9.04
C ARG A 147 -6.92 -34.29 7.61
N ASP A 148 -6.08 -34.66 6.66
CA ASP A 148 -6.55 -34.78 5.28
C ASP A 148 -7.44 -36.01 5.11
N PHE A 149 -7.95 -36.19 3.89
CA PHE A 149 -8.83 -37.30 3.53
C PHE A 149 -8.16 -38.69 3.69
N GLU A 150 -6.83 -38.74 3.78
CA GLU A 150 -6.04 -39.96 4.01
C GLU A 150 -5.73 -40.19 5.50
N GLY A 151 -6.19 -39.29 6.39
CA GLY A 151 -5.96 -39.36 7.82
C GLY A 151 -4.62 -38.76 8.27
N ASN A 152 -3.81 -38.21 7.36
CA ASN A 152 -2.53 -37.60 7.68
C ASN A 152 -2.75 -36.22 8.32
N GLY A 153 -2.05 -35.96 9.43
CA GLY A 153 -2.11 -34.67 10.12
C GLY A 153 -1.41 -33.56 9.33
N LYS A 154 -2.17 -32.54 8.90
CA LYS A 154 -1.65 -31.31 8.30
C LYS A 154 -1.81 -30.15 9.27
N THR A 155 -0.79 -29.28 9.32
CA THR A 155 -0.82 -28.03 10.07
C THR A 155 -0.71 -26.87 9.09
N ILE A 156 -1.73 -26.02 9.04
CA ILE A 156 -1.69 -24.77 8.29
C ILE A 156 -1.54 -23.62 9.29
N THR A 157 -0.70 -22.64 8.96
CA THR A 157 -0.60 -21.38 9.71
C THR A 157 -1.20 -20.27 8.86
N GLU A 158 -2.34 -19.74 9.28
CA GLU A 158 -3.05 -18.69 8.57
C GLU A 158 -3.24 -17.48 9.48
N ILE A 159 -3.29 -16.29 8.89
CA ILE A 159 -3.69 -15.10 9.63
C ILE A 159 -5.17 -15.28 9.97
N PHE A 160 -5.51 -15.21 11.25
CA PHE A 160 -6.89 -15.38 11.68
C PHE A 160 -7.73 -14.24 11.12
N ARG A 161 -8.54 -14.55 10.10
CA ARG A 161 -9.49 -13.60 9.54
C ARG A 161 -10.68 -13.50 10.48
N HIS A 162 -10.79 -12.37 11.19
CA HIS A 162 -11.95 -12.15 12.04
C HIS A 162 -13.21 -12.06 11.15
N PRO A 163 -14.34 -12.70 11.52
CA PRO A 163 -15.53 -12.76 10.68
C PRO A 163 -16.10 -11.39 10.30
N THR A 164 -15.96 -10.34 11.14
CA THR A 164 -16.34 -8.97 10.76
C THR A 164 -15.58 -8.41 9.56
N TYR A 165 -14.35 -8.89 9.31
CA TYR A 165 -13.56 -8.52 8.12
C TYR A 165 -13.71 -9.49 6.94
N LEU A 166 -14.54 -10.55 7.09
CA LEU A 166 -14.79 -11.53 6.03
C LEU A 166 -16.00 -11.18 5.15
N GLY A 167 -16.73 -10.10 5.46
CA GLY A 167 -17.91 -9.68 4.71
C GLY A 167 -18.19 -8.17 4.69
N SER A 168 -17.31 -7.33 5.22
CA SER A 168 -17.49 -5.88 5.15
C SER A 168 -16.86 -5.36 3.86
N GLU A 169 -17.67 -4.75 3.00
CA GLU A 169 -17.21 -3.74 2.05
C GLU A 169 -16.16 -2.86 2.74
N SER A 170 -14.98 -2.70 2.13
CA SER A 170 -13.99 -1.79 2.68
C SER A 170 -14.60 -0.39 2.68
N TYR A 171 -14.85 0.18 3.87
CA TYR A 171 -15.40 1.52 3.95
C TYR A 171 -14.32 2.51 3.53
N GLY A 172 -14.69 3.49 2.71
CA GLY A 172 -13.71 4.43 2.17
C GLY A 172 -14.27 5.82 2.01
N ILE A 173 -13.37 6.79 1.98
CA ILE A 173 -13.67 8.17 1.63
C ILE A 173 -12.85 8.61 0.42
N ILE A 174 -13.42 9.51 -0.37
CA ILE A 174 -12.69 10.19 -1.44
C ILE A 174 -12.41 11.62 -1.02
N LEU A 175 -11.13 11.99 -1.03
CA LEU A 175 -10.67 13.35 -0.84
C LEU A 175 -10.29 13.95 -2.19
N GLU A 176 -11.03 14.97 -2.60
CA GLU A 176 -10.75 15.77 -3.80
C GLU A 176 -10.13 17.12 -3.40
N VAL A 177 -8.94 17.43 -3.94
CA VAL A 177 -8.21 18.67 -3.66
C VAL A 177 -8.15 19.54 -4.92
N TYR A 178 -8.57 20.80 -4.83
CA TYR A 178 -8.67 21.74 -5.95
C TYR A 178 -7.61 22.87 -5.89
N TRP A 179 -7.17 23.37 -7.05
CA TRP A 179 -6.08 24.34 -7.22
C TRP A 179 -6.43 25.78 -6.84
N LYS A 180 -7.69 26.21 -7.06
CA LYS A 180 -8.02 27.65 -7.15
C LYS A 180 -8.81 28.24 -5.97
N THR A 181 -9.26 27.42 -5.01
CA THR A 181 -10.10 27.93 -3.89
C THR A 181 -9.69 27.44 -2.50
N HIS A 182 -8.71 26.54 -2.35
CA HIS A 182 -8.55 25.74 -1.11
C HIS A 182 -9.85 25.05 -0.65
N GLU A 183 -10.90 24.97 -1.49
CA GLU A 183 -12.10 24.23 -1.15
C GLU A 183 -11.79 22.74 -1.15
N ILE A 184 -12.17 22.11 -0.05
CA ILE A 184 -12.05 20.68 0.19
C ILE A 184 -13.46 20.10 0.08
N ARG A 185 -13.65 19.15 -0.84
CA ARG A 185 -14.88 18.36 -0.89
C ARG A 185 -14.56 16.94 -0.43
N LYS A 186 -15.11 16.56 0.73
CA LYS A 186 -15.11 15.19 1.23
C LYS A 186 -16.37 14.53 0.68
N ALA A 187 -16.22 13.62 -0.28
CA ALA A 187 -17.32 12.72 -0.64
C ALA A 187 -17.27 11.55 0.34
N THR A 188 -18.33 11.41 1.13
CA THR A 188 -18.48 10.34 2.11
C THR A 188 -19.40 9.28 1.52
N HIS A 189 -18.95 8.02 1.61
CA HIS A 189 -19.67 6.78 1.28
C HIS A 189 -19.70 6.39 -0.21
N TYR A 190 -19.22 5.17 -0.46
CA TYR A 190 -19.58 4.34 -1.60
C TYR A 190 -20.11 3.04 -1.00
N ASP A 191 -21.27 2.59 -1.48
CA ASP A 191 -21.72 1.20 -1.44
C ASP A 191 -20.89 0.37 -2.44
#